data_AF-A0A0D0P7L8-F1
#
_entry.id   AF-A0A0D0P7L8-F1
#
_cell.length_a   1.000
_cell.length_b   1.000
_cell.length_c   1.000
_cell.angle_alpha   90.00
_cell.angle_beta   90.00
_cell.angle_gamma   90.00
#
_symmetry.space_group_name_H-M   'P 1'
#
loop_
_entity.id
_entity.type
_entity.pdbx_description
1 polymer ?
#
loop_
_entity_poly.entity_id
_entity_poly.type
_entity_poly.pdbx_seq_one_letter_code
_entity_poly.pdbx_strand_id
1 'polypeptide(L)'
;MASVLRDQQKMNNPVLKTRREVVSAIICSYPGGRECAAARIGLPLKKFDNHAYENNNCRPLTDIQIHQLEQETGTQHLANYVAKMYGGMFVLVTEPDQLDNVELYARHMQASAKQGAVDQIIGQALEDGWINEDEAELILNAHTLHMAARTAEVYAAIDLYRAKSEKAK
;
A
#
# COMPACT_ATOMS: atom_id res chain seq x y z
N MET A 1 -18.71 -30.97 1.06
CA MET A 1 -17.76 -30.48 2.09
C MET A 1 -16.59 -29.67 1.53
N ALA A 2 -16.28 -29.75 0.22
CA ALA A 2 -15.24 -28.91 -0.40
C ALA A 2 -15.71 -27.51 -0.88
N SER A 3 -17.01 -27.23 -0.94
CA SER A 3 -17.51 -25.89 -1.36
C SER A 3 -17.55 -24.87 -0.22
N VAL A 4 -17.77 -25.31 1.02
CA VAL A 4 -17.89 -24.42 2.20
C VAL A 4 -16.52 -23.87 2.64
N LEU A 5 -15.42 -24.54 2.27
CA LEU A 5 -14.06 -24.06 2.51
C LEU A 5 -13.56 -23.08 1.42
N ARG A 6 -14.28 -22.94 0.29
CA ARG A 6 -13.92 -22.00 -0.78
C ARG A 6 -14.43 -20.58 -0.54
N ASP A 7 -15.50 -20.42 0.23
CA ASP A 7 -16.07 -19.10 0.57
C ASP A 7 -15.19 -18.25 1.51
N GLN A 8 -14.16 -18.84 2.14
CA GLN A 8 -13.30 -18.16 3.11
C GLN A 8 -12.01 -17.57 2.54
N GLN A 9 -11.75 -17.72 1.24
CA GLN A 9 -10.70 -16.98 0.52
C GLN A 9 -11.27 -15.85 -0.34
N LYS A 10 -12.47 -15.36 -0.02
CA LYS A 10 -12.94 -14.06 -0.53
C LYS A 10 -11.88 -13.03 -0.21
N MET A 11 -11.33 -12.41 -1.26
CA MET A 11 -10.17 -11.54 -1.22
C MET A 11 -10.25 -10.50 -0.10
N ASN A 12 -9.64 -10.82 1.05
CA ASN A 12 -9.53 -9.92 2.20
C ASN A 12 -8.41 -8.91 1.98
N ASN A 13 -8.46 -8.18 0.87
CA ASN A 13 -7.71 -6.94 0.77
C ASN A 13 -8.68 -5.82 0.42
N PRO A 14 -9.46 -5.34 1.42
CA PRO A 14 -10.42 -4.29 1.17
C PRO A 14 -9.67 -3.09 0.61
N VAL A 15 -10.08 -2.64 -0.57
CA VAL A 15 -9.65 -1.35 -1.09
C VAL A 15 -9.95 -0.32 -0.01
N LEU A 16 -8.93 0.40 0.46
CA LEU A 16 -9.09 1.33 1.58
C LEU A 16 -9.81 2.58 1.06
N LYS A 17 -11.09 2.73 1.44
CA LYS A 17 -11.99 3.79 0.96
C LYS A 17 -12.04 4.97 1.92
N THR A 18 -11.73 4.76 3.20
CA THR A 18 -11.80 5.79 4.24
C THR A 18 -10.49 5.96 4.98
N ARG A 19 -10.27 7.15 5.54
CA ARG A 19 -9.12 7.42 6.41
C ARG A 19 -9.06 6.46 7.61
N ARG A 20 -10.22 6.10 8.18
CA ARG A 20 -10.31 5.14 9.28
C ARG A 20 -9.84 3.74 8.89
N GLU A 21 -10.19 3.27 7.69
CA GLU A 21 -9.69 2.00 7.15
C GLU A 21 -8.18 2.05 6.93
N VAL A 22 -7.65 3.17 6.42
CA VAL A 22 -6.21 3.41 6.28
C VAL A 22 -5.49 3.28 7.63
N VAL A 23 -5.96 4.00 8.64
CA VAL A 23 -5.38 3.94 10.00
C VAL A 23 -5.47 2.53 10.57
N SER A 24 -6.59 1.84 10.37
CA SER A 24 -6.77 0.46 10.82
C SER A 24 -5.79 -0.50 10.15
N ALA A 25 -5.58 -0.39 8.84
CA ALA A 25 -4.63 -1.21 8.09
C ALA A 25 -3.17 -0.99 8.56
N ILE A 26 -2.80 0.26 8.83
CA ILE A 26 -1.48 0.60 9.38
C ILE A 26 -1.30 -0.03 10.76
N ILE A 27 -2.29 0.09 11.65
CA ILE A 27 -2.25 -0.50 12.99
C ILE A 27 -2.13 -2.03 12.93
N CYS A 28 -2.89 -2.69 12.05
CA CYS A 28 -2.83 -4.14 11.88
C CYS A 28 -1.46 -4.61 11.38
N SER A 29 -0.76 -3.78 10.60
CA SER A 29 0.58 -4.05 10.09
C SER A 29 1.69 -3.62 11.06
N TYR A 30 1.34 -2.93 12.15
CA TYR A 30 2.31 -2.37 13.09
C TYR A 30 2.88 -3.45 14.01
N PRO A 31 4.23 -3.61 14.10
CA PRO A 31 4.84 -4.55 15.04
C PRO A 31 4.46 -4.22 16.48
N GLY A 32 3.90 -5.19 17.21
CA GLY A 32 3.37 -4.96 18.56
C GLY A 32 2.02 -4.23 18.62
N GLY A 33 1.40 -3.99 17.45
CA GLY A 33 0.04 -3.49 17.31
C GLY A 33 -0.19 -2.11 17.93
N ARG A 34 -1.40 -1.91 18.47
CA ARG A 34 -1.89 -0.61 18.96
C ARG A 34 -1.05 -0.03 20.09
N GLU A 35 -0.55 -0.85 21.00
CA GLU A 35 0.23 -0.39 22.14
C GLU A 35 1.55 0.25 21.69
N CYS A 36 2.27 -0.43 20.80
CA CYS A 36 3.51 0.09 20.23
C CYS A 36 3.25 1.29 19.31
N ALA A 37 2.20 1.25 18.50
CA ALA A 37 1.82 2.39 17.65
C ALA A 37 1.49 3.65 18.49
N ALA A 38 0.73 3.49 19.58
CA ALA A 38 0.40 4.59 20.49
C ALA A 38 1.66 5.18 21.14
N ALA A 39 2.56 4.32 21.62
CA ALA A 39 3.83 4.71 22.21
C ALA A 39 4.71 5.48 21.21
N ARG A 40 4.79 5.01 19.95
CA ARG A 40 5.58 5.65 18.88
C ARG A 40 5.20 7.11 18.64
N ILE A 41 3.91 7.43 18.68
CA ILE A 41 3.43 8.80 18.45
C ILE A 41 3.15 9.56 19.75
N GLY A 42 3.58 9.03 20.90
CA GLY A 42 3.51 9.70 22.20
C GLY A 42 2.09 9.86 22.76
N LEU A 43 1.16 8.96 22.40
CA LEU A 43 -0.22 8.99 22.90
C LEU A 43 -0.49 7.87 23.92
N PRO A 44 -1.23 8.14 25.02
CA PRO A 44 -1.80 7.09 25.84
C PRO A 44 -2.76 6.21 25.01
N LEU A 45 -2.73 4.89 25.19
CA LEU A 45 -3.51 3.92 24.41
C LEU A 45 -4.99 4.30 24.25
N LYS A 46 -5.65 4.72 25.33
CA LYS A 46 -7.06 5.14 25.29
C LYS A 46 -7.28 6.37 24.40
N LYS A 47 -6.36 7.34 24.43
CA LYS A 47 -6.42 8.52 23.54
C LYS A 47 -6.13 8.08 22.11
N PHE A 48 -5.13 7.24 21.90
CA PHE A 48 -4.81 6.68 20.59
C PHE A 48 -6.03 6.03 19.94
N ASP A 49 -6.69 5.09 20.63
CA ASP A 49 -7.87 4.39 20.09
C ASP A 49 -9.01 5.37 19.72
N ASN A 50 -9.25 6.38 20.54
CA ASN A 50 -10.27 7.40 20.24
C ASN A 50 -9.94 8.19 18.98
N HIS A 51 -8.68 8.56 18.78
CA HIS A 51 -8.24 9.31 17.61
C HIS A 51 -8.13 8.42 16.35
N ALA A 52 -7.70 7.17 16.50
CA ALA A 52 -7.49 6.22 15.40
C ALA A 52 -8.82 5.74 14.80
N TYR A 53 -9.82 5.50 15.66
CA TYR A 53 -11.13 4.99 15.25
C TYR A 53 -12.22 6.07 15.21
N GLU A 54 -11.83 7.33 15.42
CA GLU A 54 -12.74 8.50 15.41
C GLU A 54 -13.90 8.36 16.41
N ASN A 55 -13.67 7.64 17.51
CA ASN A 55 -14.65 7.45 18.58
C ASN A 55 -14.80 8.72 19.42
N ASN A 56 -15.96 8.88 20.07
CA ASN A 56 -16.23 9.99 21.02
C ASN A 56 -16.02 11.39 20.42
N ASN A 57 -16.29 11.56 19.11
CA ASN A 57 -16.06 12.81 18.36
C ASN A 57 -14.64 13.37 18.52
N CYS A 58 -13.66 12.49 18.76
CA CYS A 58 -12.26 12.87 18.83
C CYS A 58 -11.75 13.22 17.43
N ARG A 59 -10.79 14.15 17.37
CA ARG A 59 -10.14 14.52 16.11
C ARG A 59 -9.35 13.31 15.60
N PRO A 60 -9.35 13.03 14.28
CA PRO A 60 -8.51 11.98 13.71
C PRO A 60 -7.02 12.19 14.01
N LEU A 61 -6.22 11.13 13.89
CA LEU A 61 -4.76 11.26 13.87
C LEU A 61 -4.34 12.22 12.74
N THR A 62 -3.32 13.05 13.02
CA THR A 62 -2.76 13.98 12.04
C THR A 62 -1.98 13.24 10.95
N ASP A 63 -1.81 13.86 9.78
CA ASP A 63 -1.02 13.26 8.68
C ASP A 63 0.43 12.96 9.11
N ILE A 64 1.01 13.82 9.95
CA ILE A 64 2.36 13.62 10.50
C ILE A 64 2.41 12.37 11.39
N GLN A 65 1.42 12.17 12.25
CA GLN A 65 1.35 10.98 13.11
C GLN A 65 1.17 9.70 12.30
N ILE A 66 0.30 9.73 11.28
CA ILE A 66 0.11 8.57 10.40
C ILE A 66 1.41 8.29 9.64
N HIS A 67 2.06 9.31 9.08
CA HIS A 67 3.33 9.14 8.39
C HIS A 67 4.42 8.56 9.29
N GLN A 68 4.52 8.98 10.55
CA GLN A 68 5.45 8.41 11.53
C GLN A 68 5.21 6.92 11.81
N LEU A 69 3.95 6.47 11.79
CA LEU A 69 3.62 5.05 11.92
C LEU A 69 4.00 4.29 10.65
N GLU A 70 3.72 4.86 9.48
CA GLU A 70 4.04 4.24 8.19
C GLU A 70 5.54 4.08 7.94
N GLN A 71 6.37 4.98 8.49
CA GLN A 71 7.83 4.85 8.43
C GLN A 71 8.34 3.58 9.14
N GLU A 72 7.64 3.11 10.18
CA GLU A 72 8.02 1.89 10.92
C GLU A 72 7.43 0.63 10.27
N THR A 73 6.25 0.72 9.64
CA THR A 73 5.63 -0.42 8.95
C THR A 73 6.14 -0.61 7.52
N GLY A 74 6.76 0.42 6.93
CA GLY A 74 7.11 0.45 5.51
C GLY A 74 5.89 0.55 4.58
N THR A 75 4.71 0.88 5.10
CA THR A 75 3.47 1.00 4.31
C THR A 75 3.32 2.39 3.69
N GLN A 76 2.40 2.51 2.73
CA GLN A 76 2.11 3.77 2.02
C GLN A 76 0.60 3.98 1.86
N HIS A 77 -0.20 3.46 2.79
CA HIS A 77 -1.64 3.48 2.75
C HIS A 77 -2.20 4.91 2.72
N LEU A 78 -1.63 5.84 3.50
CA LEU A 78 -2.11 7.23 3.48
C LEU A 78 -1.86 7.89 2.12
N ALA A 79 -0.65 7.73 1.58
CA ALA A 79 -0.28 8.33 0.30
C ALA A 79 -1.12 7.76 -0.86
N ASN A 80 -1.33 6.44 -0.87
CA ASN A 80 -2.19 5.78 -1.86
C ASN A 80 -3.65 6.25 -1.76
N TYR A 81 -4.18 6.34 -0.53
CA TYR A 81 -5.54 6.85 -0.30
C TYR A 81 -5.71 8.28 -0.81
N VAL A 82 -4.75 9.17 -0.51
CA VAL A 82 -4.77 10.55 -0.98
C VAL A 82 -4.66 10.63 -2.50
N ALA A 83 -3.72 9.89 -3.11
CA ALA A 83 -3.57 9.88 -4.57
C ALA A 83 -4.86 9.41 -5.27
N LYS A 84 -5.53 8.36 -4.74
CA LYS A 84 -6.80 7.86 -5.27
C LYS A 84 -7.90 8.92 -5.23
N MET A 85 -7.96 9.78 -4.20
CA MET A 85 -8.94 10.87 -4.14
C MET A 85 -8.83 11.86 -5.31
N TYR A 86 -7.65 11.97 -5.92
CA TYR A 86 -7.41 12.82 -7.10
C TYR A 86 -7.41 12.04 -8.42
N GLY A 87 -7.78 10.76 -8.41
CA GLY A 87 -7.69 9.89 -9.59
C GLY A 87 -6.24 9.58 -10.01
N GLY A 88 -5.27 9.77 -9.11
CA GLY A 88 -3.86 9.51 -9.35
C GLY A 88 -3.35 8.23 -8.69
N MET A 89 -2.04 8.02 -8.78
CA MET A 89 -1.32 6.95 -8.09
C MET A 89 -0.10 7.52 -7.38
N PHE A 90 0.21 6.99 -6.19
CA PHE A 90 1.43 7.35 -5.49
C PHE A 90 2.60 6.50 -6.01
N VAL A 91 3.71 7.16 -6.36
CA VAL A 91 4.94 6.50 -6.82
C VAL A 91 6.05 6.87 -5.85
N LEU A 92 6.62 5.87 -5.17
CA LEU A 92 7.79 6.08 -4.32
C LEU A 92 9.03 6.28 -5.20
N VAL A 93 9.58 7.49 -5.18
CA VAL A 93 10.89 7.80 -5.76
C VAL A 93 11.97 7.48 -4.72
N THR A 94 13.05 6.85 -5.16
CA THR A 94 14.15 6.42 -4.29
C THR A 94 15.39 7.26 -4.58
N GLU A 95 16.16 7.57 -3.54
CA GLU A 95 17.37 8.35 -3.71
C GLU A 95 18.43 7.54 -4.47
N PRO A 96 19.16 8.16 -5.43
CA PRO A 96 20.14 7.44 -6.26
C PRO A 96 21.24 6.72 -5.46
N ASP A 97 21.58 7.22 -4.27
CA ASP A 97 22.63 6.65 -3.42
C ASP A 97 22.25 5.28 -2.83
N GLN A 98 20.96 4.94 -2.84
CA GLN A 98 20.44 3.65 -2.39
C GLN A 98 20.21 2.67 -3.55
N LEU A 99 20.45 3.09 -4.80
CA LEU A 99 20.21 2.27 -5.97
C LEU A 99 21.46 1.48 -6.36
N ASP A 100 21.31 0.16 -6.40
CA ASP A 100 22.24 -0.74 -7.04
C ASP A 100 21.50 -1.76 -7.94
N ASN A 101 22.23 -2.69 -8.54
CA ASN A 101 21.62 -3.68 -9.42
C ASN A 101 20.74 -4.69 -8.64
N VAL A 102 21.01 -4.92 -7.35
CA VAL A 102 20.23 -5.83 -6.50
C VAL A 102 18.88 -5.21 -6.16
N GLU A 103 18.89 -3.92 -5.77
CA GLU A 103 17.69 -3.13 -5.52
C GLU A 103 16.83 -2.99 -6.79
N LEU A 104 17.47 -2.77 -7.95
CA LEU A 104 16.75 -2.74 -9.23
C LEU A 104 16.08 -4.09 -9.54
N TYR A 105 16.76 -5.21 -9.28
CA TYR A 105 16.19 -6.54 -9.44
C TYR A 105 15.03 -6.79 -8.47
N ALA A 106 15.16 -6.37 -7.20
CA ALA A 106 14.10 -6.49 -6.21
C ALA A 106 12.84 -5.72 -6.64
N ARG A 107 13.01 -4.50 -7.19
CA ARG A 107 11.90 -3.69 -7.72
C ARG A 107 11.24 -4.33 -8.93
N HIS A 108 12.04 -4.89 -9.85
CA HIS A 108 11.52 -5.65 -10.98
C HIS A 108 10.64 -6.81 -10.51
N MET A 109 11.14 -7.61 -9.57
CA MET A 109 10.40 -8.72 -8.98
C MET A 109 9.10 -8.27 -8.30
N GLN A 110 9.12 -7.14 -7.58
CA GLN A 110 7.91 -6.57 -6.97
C GLN A 110 6.89 -6.12 -8.02
N ALA A 111 7.33 -5.46 -9.09
CA ALA A 111 6.44 -5.03 -10.18
C ALA A 111 5.80 -6.23 -10.88
N SER A 112 6.57 -7.29 -11.17
CA SER A 112 6.09 -8.54 -11.75
C SER A 112 5.13 -9.29 -10.82
N ALA A 113 5.41 -9.35 -9.51
CA ALA A 113 4.51 -9.97 -8.54
C ALA A 113 3.15 -9.25 -8.51
N LYS A 114 3.15 -7.91 -8.53
CA LYS A 114 1.91 -7.12 -8.59
C LYS A 114 1.18 -7.28 -9.92
N GLN A 115 1.89 -7.45 -11.03
CA GLN A 115 1.28 -7.78 -12.31
C GLN A 115 0.53 -9.11 -12.22
N GLY A 116 1.19 -10.15 -11.68
CA GLY A 116 0.54 -11.45 -11.48
C GLY A 116 -0.66 -11.37 -10.54
N ALA A 117 -0.64 -10.50 -9.52
CA ALA A 117 -1.79 -10.26 -8.66
C ALA A 117 -2.97 -9.64 -9.43
N VAL A 118 -2.71 -8.70 -10.35
CA VAL A 118 -3.75 -8.16 -11.24
C VAL A 118 -4.37 -9.27 -12.08
N ASP A 119 -3.53 -10.10 -12.71
CA ASP A 119 -4.00 -11.19 -13.58
C ASP A 119 -4.81 -12.23 -12.81
N GLN A 120 -4.41 -12.54 -11.57
CA GLN A 120 -5.17 -13.43 -10.68
C GLN A 120 -6.53 -12.85 -10.30
N ILE A 121 -6.59 -11.56 -9.95
CA ILE A 121 -7.84 -10.88 -9.59
C ILE A 121 -8.79 -10.86 -10.79
N ILE A 122 -8.29 -10.55 -11.99
CA ILE A 122 -9.08 -10.59 -13.22
C ILE A 122 -9.58 -12.01 -13.49
N GLY A 123 -8.71 -13.02 -13.34
CA GLY A 123 -9.10 -14.42 -13.54
C GLY A 123 -10.23 -14.86 -12.61
N GLN A 124 -10.16 -14.48 -11.32
CA GLN A 124 -11.19 -14.77 -10.32
C GLN A 124 -12.50 -14.02 -10.61
N ALA A 125 -12.42 -12.73 -10.98
CA ALA A 125 -13.59 -11.92 -11.30
C ALA A 125 -14.33 -12.37 -12.57
N LEU A 126 -13.70 -13.20 -13.41
CA LEU A 126 -14.32 -13.73 -14.63
C LEU A 126 -14.93 -15.13 -14.44
N GLU A 127 -14.82 -15.74 -13.26
CA GLU A 127 -15.29 -17.12 -13.01
C GLU A 127 -16.81 -17.30 -13.19
N ASP A 128 -17.60 -16.27 -12.89
CA ASP A 128 -19.06 -16.27 -13.06
C ASP A 128 -19.53 -15.60 -14.37
N GLY A 129 -18.57 -15.13 -15.18
CA GLY A 129 -18.80 -14.62 -16.54
C GLY A 129 -19.16 -13.14 -16.64
N TRP A 130 -19.16 -12.37 -15.55
CA TRP A 130 -19.42 -10.92 -15.57
C TRP A 130 -18.64 -10.23 -14.44
N ILE A 131 -18.36 -8.94 -14.57
CA ILE A 131 -17.63 -8.17 -13.55
C ILE A 131 -18.61 -7.24 -12.84
N ASN A 132 -18.70 -7.34 -11.52
CA ASN A 132 -19.46 -6.42 -10.69
C ASN A 132 -18.63 -5.19 -10.25
N GLU A 133 -19.27 -4.22 -9.61
CA GLU A 133 -18.61 -2.96 -9.21
C GLU A 133 -17.49 -3.17 -8.18
N ASP A 134 -17.68 -4.10 -7.22
CA ASP A 134 -16.67 -4.39 -6.20
C ASP A 134 -15.43 -5.07 -6.82
N GLU A 135 -15.65 -5.98 -7.78
CA GLU A 135 -14.59 -6.63 -8.56
C GLU A 135 -13.86 -5.63 -9.44
N ALA A 136 -14.59 -4.77 -10.15
CA ALA A 136 -14.00 -3.69 -10.94
C ALA A 136 -13.11 -2.79 -10.07
N GLU A 137 -13.56 -2.43 -8.87
CA GLU A 137 -12.76 -1.63 -7.94
C GLU A 137 -11.49 -2.37 -7.47
N LEU A 138 -11.59 -3.67 -7.19
CA LEU A 138 -10.44 -4.49 -6.80
C LEU A 138 -9.41 -4.61 -7.94
N ILE A 139 -9.87 -4.85 -9.17
CA ILE A 139 -9.03 -4.90 -10.37
C ILE A 139 -8.31 -3.56 -10.55
N LEU A 140 -9.05 -2.44 -10.51
CA LEU A 140 -8.48 -1.11 -10.69
C LEU A 140 -7.47 -0.79 -9.59
N ASN A 141 -7.77 -1.09 -8.33
CA ASN A 141 -6.83 -0.87 -7.23
C ASN A 141 -5.55 -1.69 -7.39
N ALA A 142 -5.65 -2.97 -7.74
CA ALA A 142 -4.48 -3.81 -8.01
C ALA A 142 -3.67 -3.29 -9.20
N HIS A 143 -4.35 -2.85 -10.26
CA HIS A 143 -3.72 -2.28 -11.44
C HIS A 143 -2.95 -0.99 -11.09
N THR A 144 -3.56 -0.09 -10.32
CA THR A 144 -2.90 1.13 -9.82
C THR A 144 -1.64 0.81 -9.02
N LEU A 145 -1.69 -0.17 -8.11
CA LEU A 145 -0.54 -0.58 -7.31
C LEU A 145 0.59 -1.19 -8.16
N HIS A 146 0.24 -1.94 -9.21
CA HIS A 146 1.18 -2.48 -10.18
C HIS A 146 1.83 -1.36 -11.00
N MET A 147 1.04 -0.44 -11.56
CA MET A 147 1.55 0.70 -12.32
C MET A 147 2.47 1.58 -11.48
N ALA A 148 2.12 1.84 -10.23
CA ALA A 148 2.98 2.55 -9.29
C ALA A 148 4.36 1.89 -9.11
N ALA A 149 4.39 0.57 -8.90
CA ALA A 149 5.63 -0.18 -8.76
C ALA A 149 6.45 -0.18 -10.05
N ARG A 150 5.79 -0.37 -11.20
CA ARG A 150 6.45 -0.36 -12.50
C ARG A 150 7.05 1.01 -12.82
N THR A 151 6.34 2.09 -12.53
CA THR A 151 6.86 3.46 -12.69
C THR A 151 8.06 3.70 -11.77
N ALA A 152 8.00 3.27 -10.51
CA ALA A 152 9.12 3.39 -9.58
C ALA A 152 10.37 2.62 -10.06
N GLU A 153 10.19 1.43 -10.63
CA GLU A 153 11.28 0.65 -11.25
C GLU A 153 11.92 1.39 -12.44
N VAL A 154 11.09 1.96 -13.32
CA VAL A 154 11.58 2.73 -14.48
C VAL A 154 12.38 3.94 -14.04
N TYR A 155 11.91 4.70 -13.04
CA TYR A 155 12.66 5.82 -12.49
C TYR A 155 13.99 5.37 -11.87
N ALA A 156 13.99 4.31 -11.06
CA ALA A 156 15.20 3.77 -10.47
C ALA A 156 16.23 3.33 -11.52
N ALA A 157 15.80 2.70 -12.63
CA ALA A 157 16.69 2.33 -13.72
C ALA A 157 17.34 3.56 -14.36
N ILE A 158 16.54 4.59 -14.67
CA ILE A 158 17.02 5.84 -15.27
C ILE A 158 18.06 6.50 -14.36
N ASP A 159 17.75 6.64 -13.08
CA ASP A 159 18.62 7.34 -12.12
C ASP A 159 19.94 6.59 -11.88
N LEU A 160 19.90 5.25 -11.74
CA LEU A 160 21.09 4.43 -11.56
C LEU A 160 22.07 4.57 -12.74
N TYR A 161 21.58 4.50 -13.97
CA TYR A 161 22.44 4.56 -15.15
C TYR A 161 22.87 5.99 -15.50
N ARG A 162 22.09 7.02 -15.11
CA ARG A 162 22.55 8.42 -15.17
C ARG A 162 23.72 8.65 -14.22
N ALA A 163 23.61 8.23 -12.96
CA ALA A 163 24.68 8.40 -11.97
C ALA A 163 25.98 7.65 -12.35
N LYS A 164 25.87 6.45 -12.94
CA LYS A 164 27.03 5.70 -13.47
C LYS A 164 27.74 6.46 -14.61
N SER A 165 26.98 7.10 -15.50
CA SER A 165 27.53 7.88 -16.61
C SER A 165 28.28 9.12 -16.13
N GLU A 166 27.77 9.79 -15.10
CA GLU A 166 28.42 10.97 -14.51
C GLU A 166 29.71 10.62 -13.78
N LYS A 167 29.76 9.48 -13.06
CA LYS A 167 30.98 9.00 -12.38
C LYS A 167 32.08 8.50 -13.34
N ALA A 168 31.74 8.21 -14.60
CA ALA A 168 32.67 7.74 -15.61
C ALA A 168 33.33 8.88 -16.41
N LYS A 169 32.90 10.13 -16.21
CA LYS A 169 33.50 11.34 -16.79
C LYS A 169 34.52 11.96 -15.84
#